data_AF-A0A831SI71-F1
#
_entry.id   AF-A0A831SI71-F1
#
_cell.length_a   1.000
_cell.length_b   1.000
_cell.length_c   1.000
_cell.angle_alpha   90.00
_cell.angle_beta   90.00
_cell.angle_gamma   90.00
#
_symmetry.space_group_name_H-M   'P 1'
#
loop_
_entity.id
_entity.type
_entity.pdbx_description
1 polymer ?
#
loop_
_entity_poly.entity_id
_entity_poly.type
_entity_poly.pdbx_seq_one_letter_code
_entity_poly.pdbx_strand_id
1 'polypeptide(L)'
;MPKASVNGTIMLDGKTVNVTGVGYHEHAWNITLPMWEYGWYWGKIVSKSFTLFWGQMMQSPIKIQQRVAVLSFNNCSYAQINPEKIEFKTMNYVMDHHRLIPTEFLIRINDSANSTYINVSMKAIAIHHIGGKINHYWRYHVLVNGQITRGSLTETINNETQIMELVRFPSLVPIW
;
A
#
# COMPACT_ATOMS: atom_id res chain seq x y z
N MET A 1 14.56 -2.16 1.47
CA MET A 1 14.61 -2.64 2.87
C MET A 1 13.20 -2.64 3.46
N PRO A 2 12.61 -3.82 3.77
CA PRO A 2 11.18 -3.95 4.04
C PRO A 2 10.75 -3.54 5.46
N LYS A 3 11.61 -3.80 6.46
CA LYS A 3 11.33 -3.62 7.89
C LYS A 3 12.62 -3.27 8.63
N ALA A 4 12.86 -1.99 8.86
CA ALA A 4 14.05 -1.48 9.55
C ALA A 4 13.68 -0.97 10.94
N SER A 5 14.45 -1.30 11.97
CA SER A 5 14.34 -0.59 13.24
C SER A 5 14.85 0.83 13.06
N VAL A 6 14.04 1.81 13.46
CA VAL A 6 14.38 3.23 13.41
C VAL A 6 14.50 3.73 14.84
N ASN A 7 15.58 4.43 15.13
CA ASN A 7 15.79 5.17 16.37
C ASN A 7 16.43 6.51 16.01
N GLY A 8 15.99 7.59 16.65
CA GLY A 8 16.55 8.91 16.42
C GLY A 8 15.77 10.00 17.13
N THR A 9 15.93 11.23 16.66
CA THR A 9 15.27 12.41 17.23
C THR A 9 14.58 13.21 16.14
N ILE A 10 13.37 13.69 16.42
CA ILE A 10 12.67 14.67 15.58
C ILE A 10 12.57 15.98 16.33
N MET A 11 12.60 17.11 15.61
CA MET A 11 12.31 18.42 16.17
C MET A 11 10.91 18.84 15.74
N LEU A 12 10.02 19.01 16.72
CA LEU A 12 8.62 19.40 16.52
C LEU A 12 8.34 20.63 17.39
N ASP A 13 7.91 21.73 16.79
CA ASP A 13 7.62 23.00 17.48
C ASP A 13 8.76 23.46 18.42
N GLY A 14 10.01 23.33 17.95
CA GLY A 14 11.21 23.69 18.72
C GLY A 14 11.58 22.72 19.84
N LYS A 15 10.84 21.61 20.02
CA LYS A 15 11.15 20.56 20.99
C LYS A 15 11.77 19.35 20.31
N THR A 16 12.88 18.86 20.86
CA THR A 16 13.48 17.59 20.45
C THR A 16 12.75 16.42 21.11
N VAL A 17 12.30 15.47 20.31
CA VAL A 17 11.57 14.27 20.74
C VAL A 17 12.34 13.04 20.28
N ASN A 18 12.64 12.13 21.20
CA ASN A 18 13.21 10.83 20.89
C ASN A 18 12.12 9.93 20.29
N VAL A 19 12.44 9.25 19.19
CA VAL A 19 11.50 8.38 18.50
C VAL A 19 12.13 7.03 18.21
N THR A 20 11.31 5.99 18.36
CA THR A 20 11.63 4.63 17.93
C THR A 20 10.48 4.09 17.09
N GLY A 21 10.78 3.25 16.10
CA GLY A 21 9.73 2.66 15.27
C GLY A 21 10.25 1.69 14.22
N VAL A 22 9.40 1.43 13.23
CA VAL A 22 9.70 0.53 12.12
C VAL A 22 9.57 1.29 10.80
N GLY A 23 10.70 1.45 10.10
CA GLY A 23 10.81 2.10 8.80
C GLY A 23 10.81 1.10 7.64
N TYR A 24 10.63 1.61 6.43
CA TYR A 24 10.96 0.90 5.20
C TYR A 24 11.71 1.85 4.26
N HIS A 25 12.48 1.28 3.34
CA HIS A 25 13.17 2.04 2.31
C HIS A 25 12.93 1.35 0.97
N GLU A 26 12.40 2.10 0.02
CA GLU A 26 12.15 1.65 -1.34
C GLU A 26 13.01 2.43 -2.33
N HIS A 27 13.30 1.77 -3.44
CA HIS A 27 13.89 2.43 -4.60
C HIS A 27 12.97 2.20 -5.78
N ALA A 28 12.65 3.29 -6.48
CA ALA A 28 11.99 3.24 -7.76
C ALA A 28 12.96 3.78 -8.81
N TRP A 29 13.21 2.99 -9.84
CA TRP A 29 14.09 3.32 -10.96
C TRP A 29 13.25 3.37 -12.24
N ASN A 30 13.73 4.10 -13.26
CA ASN A 30 13.08 4.18 -14.57
C ASN A 30 11.60 4.59 -14.53
N ILE A 31 11.25 5.53 -13.65
CA ILE A 31 9.94 6.18 -13.69
C ILE A 31 9.90 7.07 -14.92
N THR A 32 9.36 6.54 -16.03
CA THR A 32 8.98 7.36 -17.18
C THR A 32 7.78 8.22 -16.80
N LEU A 33 7.70 9.45 -17.34
CA LEU A 33 6.53 10.29 -17.13
C LEU A 33 5.27 9.52 -17.56
N PRO A 34 4.26 9.43 -16.69
CA PRO A 34 3.11 8.59 -16.93
C PRO A 34 2.16 9.24 -17.94
N MET A 35 2.51 9.16 -19.22
CA MET A 35 1.63 9.60 -20.29
C MET A 35 0.46 8.62 -20.48
N TRP A 36 0.61 7.38 -20.00
CA TRP A 36 -0.33 6.28 -20.26
C TRP A 36 -0.90 5.64 -18.99
N GLU A 37 -0.36 5.92 -17.81
CA GLU A 37 -0.96 5.49 -16.54
C GLU A 37 -2.00 6.49 -16.02
N TYR A 38 -3.11 5.97 -15.52
CA TYR A 38 -4.09 6.75 -14.77
C TYR A 38 -3.64 7.00 -13.33
N GLY A 39 -2.90 6.06 -12.76
CA GLY A 39 -2.44 6.13 -11.39
C GLY A 39 -2.07 4.78 -10.81
N TRP A 40 -1.77 4.75 -9.53
CA TRP A 40 -1.54 3.51 -8.80
C TRP A 40 -1.95 3.61 -7.35
N TYR A 41 -2.29 2.46 -6.78
CA TYR A 41 -2.25 2.24 -5.35
C TYR A 41 -0.94 1.56 -4.99
N TRP A 42 -0.34 1.98 -3.88
CA TRP A 42 0.87 1.37 -3.37
C TRP A 42 0.82 1.34 -1.84
N GLY A 43 1.38 0.30 -1.23
CA GLY A 43 1.38 0.22 0.21
C GLY A 43 2.16 -0.94 0.76
N LYS A 44 2.18 -0.98 2.09
CA LYS A 44 2.71 -2.11 2.85
C LYS A 44 1.75 -2.51 3.95
N ILE A 45 1.76 -3.79 4.27
CA ILE A 45 1.12 -4.34 5.46
C ILE A 45 2.21 -5.05 6.27
N VAL A 46 2.50 -4.54 7.46
CA VAL A 46 3.47 -5.09 8.40
C VAL A 46 2.73 -5.81 9.51
N SER A 47 3.22 -6.99 9.87
CA SER A 47 2.85 -7.70 11.10
C SER A 47 4.13 -8.06 11.89
N LYS A 48 4.02 -8.96 12.86
CA LYS A 48 5.17 -9.34 13.70
C LYS A 48 6.28 -9.99 12.87
N SER A 49 5.96 -11.00 12.06
CA SER A 49 6.94 -11.75 11.27
C SER A 49 6.83 -11.49 9.77
N PHE A 50 5.75 -10.87 9.30
CA PHE A 50 5.51 -10.64 7.89
C PHE A 50 5.61 -9.17 7.49
N THR A 51 5.99 -8.93 6.24
CA THR A 51 5.77 -7.66 5.56
C THR A 51 5.33 -7.90 4.13
N LEU A 52 4.10 -7.52 3.82
CA LEU A 52 3.55 -7.55 2.47
C LEU A 52 3.77 -6.18 1.82
N PHE A 53 4.55 -6.11 0.76
CA PHE A 53 4.51 -5.00 -0.19
C PHE A 53 3.50 -5.31 -1.27
N TRP A 54 2.74 -4.31 -1.69
CA TRP A 54 1.73 -4.50 -2.70
C TRP A 54 1.52 -3.22 -3.52
N GLY A 55 1.03 -3.42 -4.74
CA GLY A 55 0.67 -2.33 -5.63
C GLY A 55 -0.35 -2.75 -6.67
N GLN A 56 -1.14 -1.77 -7.12
CA GLN A 56 -2.04 -1.91 -8.26
C GLN A 56 -1.90 -0.70 -9.18
N MET A 57 -1.34 -0.92 -10.37
CA MET A 57 -1.24 0.08 -11.43
C MET A 57 -2.51 0.09 -12.25
N MET A 58 -2.96 1.30 -12.61
CA MET A 58 -4.21 1.54 -13.33
C MET A 58 -3.91 2.24 -14.65
N GLN A 59 -4.46 1.71 -15.74
CA GLN A 59 -4.42 2.38 -17.05
C GLN A 59 -5.59 3.37 -17.21
N SER A 60 -6.72 3.11 -16.54
CA SER A 60 -7.90 3.97 -16.49
C SER A 60 -8.64 3.76 -15.16
N PRO A 61 -9.72 4.52 -14.86
CA PRO A 61 -10.52 4.30 -13.66
C PRO A 61 -11.06 2.87 -13.51
N ILE A 62 -11.26 2.16 -14.63
CA ILE A 62 -11.85 0.81 -14.66
C ILE A 62 -10.88 -0.27 -15.10
N LYS A 63 -9.77 0.10 -15.77
CA LYS A 63 -8.81 -0.86 -16.32
C LYS A 63 -7.55 -0.95 -15.47
N ILE A 64 -7.35 -2.12 -14.90
CA ILE A 64 -6.16 -2.46 -14.12
C ILE A 64 -5.07 -2.91 -15.09
N GLN A 65 -3.90 -2.30 -14.99
CA GLN A 65 -2.74 -2.62 -15.81
C GLN A 65 -1.95 -3.78 -15.22
N GLN A 66 -1.66 -3.70 -13.91
CA GLN A 66 -0.86 -4.70 -13.23
C GLN A 66 -1.15 -4.72 -11.73
N ARG A 67 -0.99 -5.90 -11.12
CA ARG A 67 -0.89 -6.07 -9.67
C ARG A 67 0.46 -6.68 -9.33
N VAL A 68 1.00 -6.27 -8.20
CA VAL A 68 2.24 -6.83 -7.66
C VAL A 68 2.09 -7.01 -6.17
N ALA A 69 2.62 -8.11 -5.65
CA ALA A 69 2.84 -8.25 -4.21
C ALA A 69 4.06 -9.11 -3.92
N VAL A 70 4.77 -8.75 -2.87
CA VAL A 70 5.93 -9.48 -2.34
C VAL A 70 5.75 -9.61 -0.84
N LEU A 71 5.76 -10.86 -0.36
CA LEU A 71 5.69 -11.16 1.06
C LEU A 71 7.11 -11.47 1.57
N SER A 72 7.63 -10.65 2.47
CA SER A 72 8.86 -10.91 3.20
C SER A 72 8.55 -11.57 4.56
N PHE A 73 9.38 -12.54 4.95
CA PHE A 73 9.25 -13.35 6.17
C PHE A 73 10.62 -13.89 6.63
N ASN A 74 10.70 -14.42 7.86
CA ASN A 74 11.81 -15.20 8.41
C ASN A 74 13.23 -14.68 8.06
N ASN A 75 13.67 -13.60 8.70
CA ASN A 75 15.05 -13.07 8.62
C ASN A 75 15.64 -13.08 7.19
N CYS A 76 15.12 -12.21 6.31
CA CYS A 76 15.58 -11.97 4.93
C CYS A 76 15.06 -12.91 3.83
N SER A 77 14.06 -13.75 4.11
CA SER A 77 13.35 -14.50 3.06
C SER A 77 12.23 -13.67 2.42
N TYR A 78 11.86 -14.02 1.20
CA TYR A 78 10.71 -13.44 0.52
C TYR A 78 10.05 -14.42 -0.46
N ALA A 79 8.80 -14.16 -0.80
CA ALA A 79 8.06 -14.83 -1.84
C ALA A 79 7.36 -13.80 -2.72
N GLN A 80 7.55 -13.90 -4.02
CA GLN A 80 6.76 -13.18 -4.99
C GLN A 80 5.38 -13.84 -5.09
N ILE A 81 4.33 -13.03 -5.08
CA ILE A 81 2.96 -13.52 -5.23
C ILE A 81 2.59 -13.43 -6.71
N ASN A 82 2.02 -14.51 -7.26
CA ASN A 82 1.48 -14.48 -8.61
C ASN A 82 0.35 -13.42 -8.69
N PRO A 83 0.42 -12.44 -9.62
CA PRO A 83 -0.58 -11.39 -9.77
C PRO A 83 -2.03 -11.86 -9.89
N GLU A 84 -2.27 -13.05 -10.46
CA GLU A 84 -3.60 -13.63 -10.61
C GLU A 84 -4.22 -14.07 -9.28
N LYS A 85 -3.40 -14.28 -8.25
CA LYS A 85 -3.84 -14.63 -6.90
C LYS A 85 -4.16 -13.40 -6.05
N ILE A 86 -3.92 -12.20 -6.56
CA ILE A 86 -4.11 -10.93 -5.85
C ILE A 86 -5.46 -10.32 -6.22
N GLU A 87 -6.32 -10.22 -5.23
CA GLU A 87 -7.54 -9.42 -5.29
C GLU A 87 -7.34 -8.14 -4.46
N PHE A 88 -7.54 -7.00 -5.12
CA PHE A 88 -7.58 -5.70 -4.45
C PHE A 88 -8.91 -5.01 -4.78
N LYS A 89 -9.61 -4.57 -3.74
CA LYS A 89 -10.90 -3.90 -3.84
C LYS A 89 -10.86 -2.57 -3.10
N THR A 90 -11.56 -1.61 -3.67
CA THR A 90 -11.78 -0.26 -3.12
C THR A 90 -13.28 -0.10 -2.89
N MET A 91 -13.63 0.41 -1.71
CA MET A 91 -14.99 0.53 -1.21
C MET A 91 -15.12 1.86 -0.49
N ASN A 92 -16.35 2.38 -0.41
CA ASN A 92 -16.72 3.65 0.22
C ASN A 92 -15.92 4.86 -0.29
N TYR A 93 -16.60 5.87 -0.80
CA TYR A 93 -15.91 6.97 -1.49
C TYR A 93 -16.25 8.31 -0.89
N VAL A 94 -15.26 9.19 -0.88
CA VAL A 94 -15.43 10.61 -0.56
C VAL A 94 -14.94 11.45 -1.72
N MET A 95 -15.49 12.66 -1.82
CA MET A 95 -15.03 13.65 -2.78
C MET A 95 -13.89 14.45 -2.16
N ASP A 96 -12.70 14.39 -2.77
CA ASP A 96 -11.54 15.16 -2.33
C ASP A 96 -10.79 15.73 -3.55
N HIS A 97 -10.51 17.03 -3.54
CA HIS A 97 -9.89 17.75 -4.67
C HIS A 97 -10.52 17.41 -6.04
N HIS A 98 -11.87 17.42 -6.08
CA HIS A 98 -12.71 17.10 -7.24
C HIS A 98 -12.53 15.67 -7.79
N ARG A 99 -12.04 14.73 -6.97
CA ARG A 99 -11.79 13.34 -7.35
C ARG A 99 -12.37 12.35 -6.33
N LEU A 100 -13.11 11.37 -6.81
CA LEU A 100 -13.66 10.33 -5.94
C LEU A 100 -12.53 9.44 -5.50
N ILE A 101 -12.27 9.41 -4.20
CA ILE A 101 -11.22 8.59 -3.62
C ILE A 101 -11.82 7.59 -2.62
N PRO A 102 -11.32 6.35 -2.60
CA PRO A 102 -11.79 5.33 -1.67
C PRO A 102 -11.35 5.61 -0.24
N THR A 103 -12.13 5.14 0.72
CA THR A 103 -11.86 5.23 2.16
C THR A 103 -11.73 3.86 2.80
N GLU A 104 -12.13 2.80 2.11
CA GLU A 104 -11.97 1.43 2.55
C GLU A 104 -11.37 0.57 1.45
N PHE A 105 -10.54 -0.37 1.87
CA PHE A 105 -9.76 -1.21 0.99
C PHE A 105 -9.74 -2.64 1.51
N LEU A 106 -9.61 -3.59 0.59
CA LEU A 106 -9.49 -5.00 0.88
C LEU A 106 -8.42 -5.61 -0.01
N ILE A 107 -7.50 -6.33 0.61
CA ILE A 107 -6.53 -7.19 -0.08
C ILE A 107 -6.80 -8.63 0.30
N ARG A 108 -6.97 -9.47 -0.72
CA ARG A 108 -7.03 -10.91 -0.58
C ARG A 108 -5.98 -11.56 -1.46
N ILE A 109 -5.20 -12.46 -0.87
CA ILE A 109 -4.26 -13.31 -1.60
C ILE A 109 -4.57 -14.74 -1.21
N ASN A 110 -4.81 -15.58 -2.21
CA ASN A 110 -5.00 -17.01 -2.03
C ASN A 110 -4.06 -17.77 -2.95
N ASP A 111 -2.87 -18.08 -2.45
CA ASP A 111 -1.83 -18.81 -3.16
C ASP A 111 -1.54 -20.13 -2.43
N SER A 112 -2.40 -21.11 -2.67
CA SER A 112 -2.31 -22.44 -2.08
C SER A 112 -1.01 -23.17 -2.44
N ALA A 113 -0.47 -22.96 -3.64
CA ALA A 113 0.78 -23.56 -4.08
C ALA A 113 1.96 -23.14 -3.19
N ASN A 114 1.95 -21.90 -2.69
CA ASN A 114 2.94 -21.38 -1.75
C ASN A 114 2.44 -21.33 -0.31
N SER A 115 1.33 -22.02 0.00
CA SER A 115 0.67 -22.03 1.30
C SER A 115 0.52 -20.63 1.90
N THR A 116 0.16 -19.64 1.08
CA THR A 116 0.09 -18.23 1.46
C THR A 116 -1.34 -17.73 1.33
N TYR A 117 -1.90 -17.26 2.45
CA TYR A 117 -3.25 -16.73 2.53
C TYR A 117 -3.22 -15.39 3.24
N ILE A 118 -3.75 -14.35 2.60
CA ILE A 118 -3.83 -13.00 3.18
C ILE A 118 -5.25 -12.51 2.99
N ASN A 119 -5.86 -12.00 4.04
CA ASN A 119 -7.17 -11.34 3.99
C ASN A 119 -7.14 -10.17 4.95
N VAL A 120 -6.94 -8.98 4.40
CA VAL A 120 -6.70 -7.76 5.18
C VAL A 120 -7.60 -6.65 4.67
N SER A 121 -8.34 -6.03 5.59
CA SER A 121 -9.07 -4.79 5.36
C SER A 121 -8.29 -3.60 5.89
N MET A 122 -8.46 -2.46 5.22
CA MET A 122 -7.84 -1.20 5.60
C MET A 122 -8.91 -0.12 5.55
N LYS A 123 -9.06 0.63 6.63
CA LYS A 123 -9.99 1.76 6.71
C LYS A 123 -9.23 3.05 6.92
N ALA A 124 -9.45 4.04 6.07
CA ALA A 124 -8.84 5.36 6.20
C ALA A 124 -9.25 6.02 7.52
N ILE A 125 -8.25 6.48 8.28
CA ILE A 125 -8.43 7.29 9.49
C ILE A 125 -7.93 8.72 9.30
N ALA A 126 -6.99 8.93 8.39
CA ALA A 126 -6.60 10.25 7.91
C ALA A 126 -6.14 10.17 6.45
N ILE A 127 -6.38 11.24 5.69
CA ILE A 127 -6.00 11.35 4.28
C ILE A 127 -5.34 12.71 4.10
N HIS A 128 -4.11 12.71 3.59
CA HIS A 128 -3.35 13.91 3.31
C HIS A 128 -3.12 14.01 1.81
N HIS A 129 -3.59 15.09 1.21
CA HIS A 129 -3.36 15.37 -0.19
C HIS A 129 -2.12 16.26 -0.37
N ILE A 130 -1.30 15.92 -1.35
CA ILE A 130 -0.22 16.74 -1.87
C ILE A 130 -0.42 16.85 -3.37
N GLY A 131 -0.78 18.04 -3.86
CA GLY A 131 -1.00 18.30 -5.28
C GLY A 131 0.23 18.91 -5.94
N GLY A 132 0.59 18.39 -7.12
CA GLY A 132 1.42 19.08 -8.10
C GLY A 132 0.59 19.51 -9.32
N LYS A 133 1.21 20.22 -10.28
CA LYS A 133 0.54 20.61 -11.54
C LYS A 133 0.11 19.42 -12.41
N ILE A 134 0.76 18.26 -12.24
CA ILE A 134 0.64 17.10 -13.12
C ILE A 134 0.31 15.80 -12.37
N ASN A 135 0.10 15.84 -11.06
CA ASN A 135 -0.17 14.64 -10.27
C ASN A 135 -0.89 15.02 -8.98
N HIS A 136 -1.86 14.19 -8.60
CA HIS A 136 -2.47 14.23 -7.29
C HIS A 136 -1.97 13.05 -6.47
N TYR A 137 -1.43 13.35 -5.31
CA TYR A 137 -0.88 12.37 -4.39
C TYR A 137 -1.71 12.36 -3.11
N TRP A 138 -2.25 11.22 -2.73
CA TRP A 138 -2.92 11.02 -1.44
C TRP A 138 -2.14 10.03 -0.60
N ARG A 139 -1.71 10.48 0.57
CA ARG A 139 -1.18 9.65 1.64
C ARG A 139 -2.33 9.26 2.56
N TYR A 140 -2.59 7.96 2.67
CA TYR A 140 -3.57 7.44 3.62
C TYR A 140 -2.84 6.95 4.86
N HIS A 141 -3.39 7.33 6.01
CA HIS A 141 -3.20 6.60 7.25
C HIS A 141 -4.41 5.70 7.39
N VAL A 142 -4.17 4.39 7.49
CA VAL A 142 -5.21 3.37 7.53
C VAL A 142 -5.12 2.54 8.78
N LEU A 143 -6.27 2.17 9.31
CA LEU A 143 -6.41 1.17 10.35
C LEU A 143 -6.54 -0.20 9.69
N VAL A 144 -5.58 -1.08 9.95
CA VAL A 144 -5.45 -2.39 9.29
C VAL A 144 -5.97 -3.49 10.20
N ASN A 145 -6.83 -4.36 9.67
CA ASN A 145 -7.37 -5.52 10.35
C ASN A 145 -7.35 -6.75 9.43
N GLY A 146 -7.09 -7.93 9.98
CA GLY A 146 -7.18 -9.18 9.21
C GLY A 146 -6.07 -10.17 9.55
N GLN A 147 -5.74 -11.04 8.60
CA GLN A 147 -4.81 -12.14 8.83
C GLN A 147 -3.82 -12.32 7.68
N ILE A 148 -2.61 -12.71 8.04
CA ILE A 148 -1.55 -13.16 7.14
C ILE A 148 -1.14 -14.56 7.58
N THR A 149 -1.26 -15.53 6.68
CA THR A 149 -0.84 -16.92 6.87
C THR A 149 0.20 -17.28 5.83
N ARG A 150 1.29 -17.91 6.28
CA ARG A 150 2.23 -18.60 5.41
C ARG A 150 2.72 -19.89 6.05
N GLY A 151 2.50 -21.01 5.36
CA GLY A 151 2.79 -22.33 5.91
C GLY A 151 1.96 -22.58 7.18
N SER A 152 2.63 -22.90 8.30
CA SER A 152 1.98 -23.10 9.60
C SER A 152 1.81 -21.82 10.42
N LEU A 153 2.45 -20.71 10.03
CA LEU A 153 2.41 -19.47 10.80
C LEU A 153 1.25 -18.58 10.32
N THR A 154 0.36 -18.24 11.26
CA THR A 154 -0.72 -17.26 11.04
C THR A 154 -0.58 -16.12 12.03
N GLU A 155 -0.64 -14.89 11.54
CA GLU A 155 -0.63 -13.68 12.34
C GLU A 155 -1.91 -12.88 12.08
N THR A 156 -2.54 -12.45 13.17
CA THR A 156 -3.69 -11.53 13.11
C THR A 156 -3.20 -10.11 13.34
N ILE A 157 -3.68 -9.18 12.52
CA ILE A 157 -3.46 -7.75 12.65
C ILE A 157 -4.76 -7.16 13.19
N ASN A 158 -4.68 -6.45 14.31
CA ASN A 158 -5.85 -5.87 14.98
C ASN A 158 -5.61 -4.39 15.24
N ASN A 159 -6.31 -3.53 14.49
CA ASN A 159 -6.28 -2.08 14.65
C ASN A 159 -4.88 -1.46 14.59
N GLU A 160 -4.03 -1.96 13.69
CA GLU A 160 -2.69 -1.42 13.50
C GLU A 160 -2.71 -0.27 12.49
N THR A 161 -2.09 0.86 12.85
CA THR A 161 -2.02 2.02 11.96
C THR A 161 -0.88 1.86 10.96
N GLN A 162 -1.21 1.92 9.67
CA GLN A 162 -0.24 1.82 8.59
C GLN A 162 -0.49 2.87 7.52
N ILE A 163 0.36 2.88 6.50
CA ILE A 163 0.38 3.88 5.45
C ILE A 163 0.25 3.20 4.09
N MET A 164 -0.57 3.80 3.23
CA MET A 164 -0.63 3.50 1.81
C MET A 164 -0.78 4.80 1.03
N GLU A 165 -0.69 4.71 -0.29
CA GLU A 165 -0.81 5.86 -1.18
C GLU A 165 -1.69 5.56 -2.39
N LEU A 166 -2.30 6.63 -2.87
CA LEU A 166 -2.92 6.73 -4.19
C LEU A 166 -2.24 7.86 -4.94
N VAL A 167 -1.77 7.56 -6.14
CA VAL A 167 -1.34 8.59 -7.09
C VAL A 167 -2.28 8.58 -8.27
N ARG A 168 -2.69 9.76 -8.74
CA ARG A 168 -3.42 9.93 -10.01
C ARG A 168 -2.75 10.96 -10.89
N PHE A 169 -2.67 10.65 -12.17
CA PHE A 169 -2.16 11.53 -13.20
C PHE A 169 -3.33 12.09 -14.04
N PRO A 170 -3.15 13.24 -14.68
CA PRO A 170 -3.99 13.66 -15.80
C PRO A 170 -3.73 12.68 -16.94
N SER A 171 -4.52 11.61 -16.99
CA SER A 171 -4.39 10.62 -18.06
C SER A 171 -4.85 11.22 -19.39
N LEU A 172 -4.05 11.03 -20.43
CA LEU A 172 -4.44 11.33 -21.82
C LEU A 172 -5.28 10.19 -22.42
N VAL A 173 -5.49 9.08 -21.68
CA VAL A 173 -6.29 7.96 -22.13
C VAL A 173 -7.77 8.32 -21.98
N PRO A 174 -8.51 8.47 -23.07
CA PRO A 174 -9.91 8.80 -22.98
C PRO A 174 -10.73 7.67 -22.34
N ILE A 175 -11.73 8.08 -21.56
CA ILE A 175 -12.65 7.19 -20.86
C ILE A 175 -13.78 6.86 -21.86
N TRP A 176 -13.57 5.86 -22.70
CA TRP A 176 -14.63 5.29 -23.55
C TRP A 176 -14.97 3.87 -23.07
#